data_AF-A0A0S8BS18-F1
#
_entry.id   AF-A0A0S8BS18-F1
#
_cell.length_a   1.000
_cell.length_b   1.000
_cell.length_c   1.000
_cell.angle_alpha   90.00
_cell.angle_beta   90.00
_cell.angle_gamma   90.00
#
_symmetry.space_group_name_H-M   'P 1'
#
loop_
_entity.id
_entity.type
_entity.pdbx_description
1 polymer ?
#
loop_
_entity_poly.entity_id
_entity_poly.type
_entity_poly.pdbx_seq_one_letter_code
_entity_poly.pdbx_strand_id
1 'polypeptide(L)'
;MRGTEKRARISIKLERKLPSKSADENAYFEIVDLVKKAGVWEEESTLNTRKLARDLESGNLPDKLAKKLQKMIFEEESARIYLSNLKEGDERDE
;
A
#
# COMPACT_ATOMS: atom_id res chain seq x y z
N MET A 1 -29.05 -23.26 22.85
CA MET A 1 -28.26 -22.09 22.42
C MET A 1 -28.66 -21.75 21.00
N ARG A 2 -29.19 -20.53 20.74
CA ARG A 2 -29.40 -20.05 19.37
C ARG A 2 -28.03 -19.68 18.79
N GLY A 3 -27.57 -20.40 17.79
CA GLY A 3 -26.35 -20.04 17.05
C GLY A 3 -26.61 -18.77 16.24
N THR A 4 -25.78 -17.74 16.43
CA THR A 4 -25.80 -16.57 15.54
C THR A 4 -24.95 -16.91 14.32
N GLU A 5 -25.61 -17.17 13.19
CA GLU A 5 -24.91 -17.38 11.92
C GLU A 5 -24.27 -16.06 11.45
N LYS A 6 -23.01 -16.13 11.01
CA LYS A 6 -22.23 -14.99 10.52
C LYS A 6 -21.68 -15.32 9.14
N ARG A 7 -21.61 -14.31 8.26
CA ARG A 7 -20.91 -14.39 6.98
C ARG A 7 -19.53 -13.77 7.16
N ALA A 8 -18.49 -14.55 6.81
CA ALA A 8 -17.11 -14.06 6.74
C ALA A 8 -16.73 -13.76 5.29
N ARG A 9 -16.18 -12.57 5.05
CA ARG A 9 -15.54 -12.21 3.77
C ARG A 9 -14.07 -11.93 4.01
N ILE A 10 -13.21 -12.63 3.29
CA ILE A 10 -11.76 -12.43 3.36
C ILE A 10 -11.32 -11.62 2.14
N SER A 11 -10.56 -10.56 2.36
CA SER A 11 -9.92 -9.76 1.31
C SER A 11 -8.41 -9.89 1.47
N ILE A 12 -7.74 -10.47 0.48
CA ILE A 12 -6.27 -10.59 0.43
C ILE A 12 -5.77 -9.62 -0.64
N LYS A 13 -4.71 -8.87 -0.34
CA LYS A 13 -4.10 -7.91 -1.27
C LYS A 13 -2.58 -7.94 -1.16
N LEU A 14 -1.91 -8.11 -2.28
CA LEU A 14 -0.47 -7.90 -2.43
C LEU A 14 -0.22 -6.51 -3.02
N GLU A 15 0.58 -5.68 -2.36
CA GLU A 15 0.94 -4.33 -2.83
C GLU A 15 2.45 -4.14 -2.82
N ARG A 16 2.99 -3.49 -3.85
CA ARG A 16 4.36 -2.97 -3.81
C ARG A 16 4.38 -1.67 -3.01
N LYS A 17 5.29 -1.57 -2.06
CA LYS A 17 5.41 -0.42 -1.15
C LYS A 17 6.85 0.06 -1.05
N LEU A 18 6.97 1.33 -0.68
CA LEU A 18 8.22 1.96 -0.28
C LEU A 18 8.24 2.15 1.25
N PRO A 19 9.43 2.10 1.87
CA PRO A 19 9.61 2.33 3.30
C PRO A 19 8.88 3.58 3.80
N SER A 20 8.09 3.42 4.86
CA SER A 20 7.46 4.54 5.58
C SER A 20 8.34 5.00 6.73
N LYS A 21 8.14 6.25 7.16
CA LYS A 21 8.89 6.82 8.30
C LYS A 21 8.81 5.96 9.57
N SER A 22 7.66 5.35 9.84
CA SER A 22 7.47 4.53 11.05
C SER A 22 8.04 3.12 10.94
N ALA A 23 8.26 2.61 9.72
CA ALA A 23 8.78 1.27 9.49
C ALA A 23 10.31 1.28 9.39
N ASP A 24 10.86 2.23 8.65
CA ASP A 24 12.30 2.46 8.54
C ASP A 24 12.56 3.94 8.26
N GLU A 25 12.92 4.67 9.31
CA GLU A 25 13.13 6.11 9.24
C GLU A 25 14.33 6.49 8.36
N ASN A 26 15.40 5.69 8.39
CA ASN A 26 16.60 5.97 7.61
C ASN A 26 16.34 5.79 6.12
N ALA A 27 15.72 4.66 5.73
CA ALA A 27 15.35 4.41 4.34
C ALA A 27 14.32 5.44 3.83
N TYR A 28 13.39 5.85 4.69
CA TYR A 28 12.43 6.92 4.36
C TYR A 28 13.14 8.24 4.03
N PHE A 29 14.09 8.68 4.86
CA PHE A 29 14.81 9.92 4.60
C PHE A 29 15.73 9.82 3.37
N GLU A 30 16.30 8.66 3.08
CA GLU A 30 17.04 8.44 1.82
C GLU A 30 16.12 8.65 0.60
N ILE A 31 14.90 8.11 0.64
CA ILE A 31 13.92 8.30 -0.44
C ILE A 31 13.54 9.79 -0.56
N VAL A 32 13.30 10.48 0.55
CA VAL A 32 13.02 11.93 0.55
C VAL A 32 14.14 12.69 -0.16
N ASP A 33 15.39 12.38 0.17
CA ASP A 33 16.57 12.99 -0.44
C ASP A 33 16.66 12.72 -1.94
N LEU A 34 16.37 11.50 -2.37
CA LEU A 34 16.35 11.12 -3.79
C LEU A 34 15.27 11.87 -4.57
N VAL A 35 14.07 11.96 -4.02
CA VAL A 35 12.93 12.65 -4.65
C VAL A 35 13.20 14.16 -4.74
N LYS A 36 13.75 14.77 -3.67
CA LYS A 36 14.17 16.18 -3.67
C LYS A 36 15.26 16.46 -4.71
N LYS A 37 16.31 15.63 -4.75
CA LYS A 37 17.41 15.76 -5.73
C LYS A 37 16.93 15.58 -7.17
N ALA A 38 15.85 14.83 -7.38
CA ALA A 38 15.24 14.64 -8.69
C ALA A 38 14.31 15.78 -9.10
N GLY A 39 14.06 16.76 -8.24
CA GLY A 39 13.14 17.87 -8.51
C GLY A 39 11.66 17.46 -8.51
N VAL A 40 11.33 16.24 -8.09
CA VAL A 40 9.95 15.72 -8.05
C VAL A 40 9.26 16.02 -6.71
N TRP A 41 10.01 16.62 -5.77
CA TRP A 41 9.47 17.09 -4.51
C TRP A 41 8.72 18.41 -4.72
N GLU A 42 7.51 18.31 -5.26
CA GLU A 42 6.67 19.47 -5.50
C GLU A 42 5.64 19.59 -4.37
N GLU A 43 5.82 20.62 -3.55
CA GLU A 43 4.84 21.20 -2.61
C GLU A 43 4.39 20.41 -1.37
N GLU A 44 4.75 19.15 -1.24
CA GLU A 44 4.36 18.35 -0.07
C GLU A 44 5.30 18.60 1.15
N SER A 45 4.71 18.83 2.33
CA SER A 45 5.47 18.89 3.60
C SER A 45 6.00 17.52 4.04
N THR A 46 5.45 16.44 3.50
CA THR A 46 5.81 15.05 3.81
C THR A 46 5.72 14.14 2.58
N LEU A 47 6.50 13.06 2.54
CA LEU A 47 6.52 12.16 1.39
C LEU A 47 5.32 11.21 1.43
N ASN A 48 4.55 11.16 0.34
CA ASN A 48 3.54 10.14 0.13
C ASN A 48 4.14 8.90 -0.56
N THR A 49 4.61 7.94 0.23
CA THR A 49 5.29 6.72 -0.29
C THR A 49 4.37 5.82 -1.12
N ARG A 50 3.06 5.82 -0.86
CA ARG A 50 2.08 5.06 -1.65
C ARG A 50 1.89 5.66 -3.04
N LYS A 51 1.76 6.99 -3.12
CA LYS A 51 1.68 7.69 -4.41
C LYS A 51 2.96 7.44 -5.21
N LEU A 52 4.12 7.57 -4.55
CA LEU A 52 5.43 7.35 -5.17
C LEU A 52 5.58 5.92 -5.73
N ALA A 53 5.09 4.90 -5.02
CA ALA A 53 5.08 3.52 -5.51
C ALA A 53 4.21 3.36 -6.77
N ARG A 54 3.03 4.01 -6.82
CA ARG A 54 2.16 4.00 -8.01
C ARG A 54 2.77 4.75 -9.19
N ASP A 55 3.40 5.90 -8.94
CA ASP A 55 4.04 6.70 -9.99
C ASP A 55 5.24 5.96 -10.59
N LEU A 56 5.95 5.18 -9.75
CA LEU A 56 7.01 4.29 -10.19
C LEU A 56 6.49 3.17 -11.11
N GLU A 57 5.38 2.52 -10.73
CA GLU A 57 4.74 1.49 -11.56
C GLU A 57 4.20 2.05 -12.89
N SER A 58 3.69 3.27 -12.85
CA SER A 58 3.12 3.96 -14.01
C SER A 58 4.17 4.54 -14.95
N GLY A 59 5.46 4.52 -14.58
CA GLY A 59 6.54 5.09 -15.38
C GLY A 59 6.57 6.62 -15.40
N ASN A 60 5.92 7.28 -14.45
CA ASN A 60 5.80 8.74 -14.38
C ASN A 60 6.98 9.41 -13.66
N LEU A 61 8.01 8.64 -13.28
CA LEU A 61 9.19 9.15 -12.57
C LEU A 61 10.40 9.19 -13.51
N PRO A 62 11.31 10.17 -13.32
CA PRO A 62 12.56 10.18 -14.06
C PRO A 62 13.34 8.86 -13.91
N ASP A 63 13.87 8.31 -15.00
CA ASP A 63 14.55 7.00 -15.03
C ASP A 63 15.60 6.82 -13.92
N LYS A 64 16.38 7.87 -13.66
CA LYS A 64 17.44 7.84 -12.63
C LYS A 64 16.88 7.72 -11.22
N LEU A 65 15.73 8.33 -10.95
CA LEU A 65 15.01 8.19 -9.68
C LEU A 65 14.36 6.81 -9.61
N ALA A 66 13.66 6.40 -10.68
CA ALA A 66 12.96 5.12 -10.74
C ALA A 66 13.88 3.93 -10.44
N LYS A 67 15.06 3.88 -11.07
CA LYS A 67 16.07 2.83 -10.84
C LYS A 67 16.56 2.76 -9.40
N LYS A 68 16.60 3.88 -8.68
CA LYS A 68 17.02 3.89 -7.27
C LYS A 68 15.88 3.43 -6.37
N LEU A 69 14.67 3.91 -6.61
CA LEU A 69 13.48 3.52 -5.83
C LEU A 69 13.15 2.03 -5.98
N GLN A 70 13.35 1.46 -7.17
CA GLN A 70 13.17 0.02 -7.41
C GLN A 70 14.03 -0.87 -6.50
N LYS A 71 15.18 -0.39 -6.01
CA LYS A 71 16.05 -1.16 -5.10
C LYS A 71 15.52 -1.19 -3.66
N MET A 72 14.60 -0.29 -3.33
CA MET A 72 14.06 -0.12 -1.98
C MET A 72 12.61 -0.59 -1.88
N ILE A 73 12.01 -1.03 -3.00
CA ILE A 73 10.63 -1.50 -3.03
C ILE A 73 10.53 -2.90 -2.43
N PHE A 74 9.47 -3.14 -1.69
CA PHE A 74 9.13 -4.46 -1.16
C PHE A 74 7.67 -4.78 -1.44
N GLU A 75 7.33 -6.06 -1.39
CA GLU A 75 5.95 -6.53 -1.50
C GLU A 75 5.38 -6.76 -0.10
N GLU A 76 4.18 -6.26 0.14
CA GLU A 76 3.43 -6.49 1.37
C GLU A 76 2.11 -7.18 1.04
N GLU A 77 1.92 -8.38 1.60
CA GLU A 77 0.63 -9.04 1.61
C GLU A 77 -0.17 -8.57 2.83
N SER A 78 -1.42 -8.18 2.60
CA SER A 78 -2.36 -7.80 3.64
C SER A 78 -3.65 -8.58 3.49
N ALA A 79 -4.12 -9.16 4.60
CA ALA A 79 -5.40 -9.85 4.67
C ALA A 79 -6.33 -9.09 5.62
N ARG A 80 -7.59 -8.89 5.21
CA ARG A 80 -8.66 -8.34 6.05
C ARG A 80 -9.83 -9.29 6.06
N ILE A 81 -10.29 -9.61 7.26
CA ILE A 81 -11.46 -10.45 7.48
C ILE A 81 -12.61 -9.54 7.93
N TYR A 82 -13.70 -9.59 7.19
CA TYR A 82 -14.93 -8.86 7.48
C TYR A 82 -15.98 -9.86 7.96
N LEU A 83 -16.53 -9.64 9.15
CA LEU A 83 -17.62 -10.44 9.70
C LEU A 83 -18.92 -9.62 9.67
N SER A 84 -19.98 -10.22 9.15
CA SER A 84 -21.32 -9.63 9.10
C SER A 84 -22.37 -10.63 9.58
N ASN A 85 -23.49 -10.14 10.12
CA ASN A 85 -24.61 -11.00 10.50
C ASN A 85 -25.29 -11.53 9.23
N LEU A 86 -25.63 -12.82 9.20
CA LEU A 86 -26.59 -13.31 8.19
C LEU A 86 -27.94 -12.65 8.46
N LYS A 87 -28.57 -12.08 7.42
CA LYS A 87 -29.95 -11.62 7.48
C LYS A 87 -30.86 -12.71 6.92
N GLU A 88 -32.09 -12.84 7.43
CA GLU A 88 -33.12 -13.68 6.80
C GLU A 88 -33.33 -13.20 5.36
N GLY A 89 -33.01 -14.05 4.38
CA GLY A 89 -33.06 -13.75 2.94
C GLY A 89 -31.70 -13.71 2.22
N ASP A 90 -30.58 -13.84 2.93
CA ASP A 90 -29.27 -14.14 2.31
C ASP A 90 -29.27 -15.61 1.86
N GLU A 91 -29.88 -15.91 0.72
CA GLU A 91 -29.80 -17.23 0.09
C GLU A 91 -28.34 -17.62 -0.20
N ARG A 92 -28.10 -18.94 -0.17
CA ARG A 92 -26.79 -19.54 -0.44
C ARG A 92 -26.56 -19.49 -1.95
N ASP A 93 -25.81 -18.52 -2.42
CA ASP A 93 -25.20 -18.60 -3.74
C ASP A 93 -24.07 -19.65 -3.67
N GLU A 94 -24.31 -20.80 -4.32
CA GLU A 94 -23.36 -21.90 -4.54
C GLU A 94 -22.25 -21.51 -5.54
#